data_AF-A0A0N8J3X9-F1
#
_entry.id   AF-A0A0N8J3X9-F1
#
_cell.length_a   1.000
_cell.length_b   1.000
_cell.length_c   1.000
_cell.angle_alpha   90.00
_cell.angle_beta   90.00
_cell.angle_gamma   90.00
#
_symmetry.space_group_name_H-M   'P 1'
#
loop_
_entity.id
_entity.type
_entity.pdbx_description
1 polymer ?
#
loop_
_entity_poly.entity_id
_entity_poly.type
_entity_poly.pdbx_seq_one_letter_code
_entity_poly.pdbx_strand_id
1 'polypeptide(L)'
;MKYSFRVVIGKFIICSSILLLCFIGMILAAIITKLTFVALAWFQSGIFEVLWSDIVYAAQLGGLGGGILGFCWVLLYLFRAKGFS
;
A
#
# COMPACT_ATOMS: atom_id res chain seq x y z
N MET A 1 -9.40 -13.57 -33.45
CA MET A 1 -8.55 -13.08 -32.33
C MET A 1 -9.37 -12.56 -31.12
N LYS A 2 -10.32 -13.33 -30.56
CA LYS A 2 -11.13 -12.90 -29.38
C LYS A 2 -10.67 -13.48 -28.03
N TYR A 3 -9.79 -14.49 -28.05
CA TYR A 3 -9.35 -15.19 -26.83
C TYR A 3 -8.22 -14.46 -26.09
N SER A 4 -7.32 -13.78 -26.81
CA SER A 4 -6.17 -13.09 -26.18
C SER A 4 -6.62 -11.94 -25.27
N PHE A 5 -7.63 -11.16 -25.68
CA PHE A 5 -8.09 -9.98 -24.94
C PHE A 5 -8.69 -10.32 -23.55
N ARG A 6 -9.42 -11.44 -23.43
CA ARG A 6 -9.98 -11.86 -22.14
C ARG A 6 -8.91 -12.23 -21.12
N VAL A 7 -7.83 -12.87 -21.57
CA VAL A 7 -6.71 -13.26 -20.70
C VAL A 7 -5.93 -12.04 -20.23
N VAL A 8 -5.79 -11.02 -21.09
CA VAL A 8 -5.17 -9.73 -20.75
C VAL A 8 -6.02 -8.97 -19.72
N ILE A 9 -7.34 -8.91 -19.91
CA ILE A 9 -8.26 -8.26 -18.96
C ILE A 9 -8.20 -8.93 -17.59
N GLY A 10 -8.20 -10.27 -17.53
CA GLY A 10 -8.09 -11.01 -16.26
C GLY A 10 -6.80 -10.72 -15.51
N LYS A 11 -5.66 -10.69 -16.20
CA LYS A 11 -4.36 -10.31 -15.61
C LYS A 11 -4.35 -8.86 -15.09
N PHE A 12 -5.03 -7.96 -15.78
CA PHE A 12 -5.11 -6.55 -15.40
C PHE A 12 -5.93 -6.35 -14.12
N ILE A 13 -7.05 -7.07 -13.98
CA ILE A 13 -7.90 -7.04 -12.78
C ILE A 13 -7.09 -7.52 -11.57
N ILE A 14 -6.39 -8.65 -11.69
CA ILE A 14 -5.59 -9.21 -10.59
C ILE A 14 -4.48 -8.25 -10.17
N CYS A 15 -3.74 -7.65 -11.12
CA CYS A 15 -2.74 -6.64 -10.81
C CYS A 15 -3.34 -5.41 -10.11
N SER A 16 -4.48 -4.92 -10.58
CA SER A 16 -5.18 -3.78 -9.99
C SER A 16 -5.65 -4.07 -8.56
N SER A 17 -6.19 -5.27 -8.32
CA SER A 17 -6.60 -5.70 -6.98
C SER A 17 -5.43 -5.79 -6.01
N ILE A 18 -4.28 -6.30 -6.45
CA ILE A 18 -3.07 -6.38 -5.62
C ILE A 18 -2.53 -4.98 -5.30
N LEU A 19 -2.50 -4.09 -6.30
CA LEU A 19 -2.14 -2.68 -6.11
C LEU A 19 -3.00 -2.01 -5.03
N LEU A 20 -4.33 -2.18 -5.12
CA LEU A 20 -5.27 -1.61 -4.16
C LEU A 20 -5.07 -2.19 -2.76
N LEU A 21 -4.87 -3.50 -2.64
CA LEU A 21 -4.59 -4.15 -1.35
C LEU A 21 -3.28 -3.66 -0.73
N CYS A 22 -2.22 -3.48 -1.51
CA CYS A 22 -0.95 -2.91 -1.03
C CYS A 22 -1.12 -1.46 -0.56
N PHE A 23 -1.91 -0.66 -1.29
CA PHE A 23 -2.16 0.73 -0.93
C PHE A 23 -2.91 0.84 0.40
N ILE A 24 -4.00 0.09 0.55
CA ILE A 24 -4.81 0.06 1.77
C ILE A 24 -4.00 -0.51 2.94
N GLY A 25 -3.25 -1.59 2.71
CA GLY A 25 -2.43 -2.24 3.74
C GLY A 25 -1.34 -1.32 4.30
N MET A 26 -0.65 -0.57 3.44
CA MET A 26 0.40 0.36 3.86
C MET A 26 -0.15 1.60 4.58
N ILE A 27 -1.30 2.13 4.14
CA ILE A 27 -2.01 3.19 4.87
C ILE A 27 -2.40 2.71 6.26
N LEU A 28 -2.98 1.50 6.36
CA LEU A 28 -3.39 0.92 7.64
C LEU A 28 -2.18 0.71 8.57
N ALA A 29 -1.08 0.17 8.05
CA ALA A 29 0.16 -0.03 8.81
C ALA A 29 0.77 1.29 9.31
N ALA A 30 0.76 2.34 8.49
CA ALA A 30 1.25 3.67 8.87
C ALA A 30 0.41 4.31 9.98
N ILE A 31 -0.92 4.16 9.91
CA ILE A 31 -1.82 4.65 10.96
C ILE A 31 -1.62 3.85 12.25
N ILE A 32 -1.57 2.51 12.18
CA ILE A 32 -1.39 1.64 13.34
C ILE A 32 -0.07 1.98 14.05
N THR A 33 1.04 2.09 13.31
CA THR A 33 2.36 2.41 13.87
C THR A 33 2.37 3.76 14.57
N LYS A 34 1.77 4.79 13.96
CA LYS A 34 1.61 6.10 14.63
C LYS A 34 0.78 5.99 15.90
N LEU A 35 -0.30 5.21 15.88
CA LEU A 35 -1.16 5.00 17.04
C LEU A 35 -0.41 4.24 18.16
N THR A 36 0.47 3.30 17.80
CA THR A 36 1.33 2.60 18.76
C THR A 36 2.38 3.53 19.36
N PHE A 37 2.99 4.41 18.56
CA PHE A 37 3.93 5.42 19.06
C PHE A 37 3.27 6.42 20.00
N VAL A 38 2.04 6.86 19.69
CA VAL A 38 1.25 7.72 20.58
C VAL A 38 0.94 6.99 21.89
N ALA A 39 0.53 5.72 21.83
CA ALA A 39 0.25 4.92 23.02
C ALA A 39 1.50 4.72 23.90
N LEU A 40 2.66 4.49 23.29
CA LEU A 40 3.95 4.40 23.98
C LEU A 40 4.36 5.75 24.61
N ALA A 41 4.23 6.84 23.85
CA ALA A 41 4.53 8.19 24.35
C ALA A 41 3.60 8.60 25.50
N TRP A 42 2.34 8.17 25.46
CA TRP A 42 1.39 8.36 26.56
C TRP A 42 1.82 7.60 27.81
N PHE A 43 2.28 6.36 27.67
CA PHE A 43 2.76 5.55 28.79
C PHE A 43 4.03 6.13 29.44
N GLN A 44 4.88 6.78 28.65
CA GLN A 44 6.16 7.32 29.11
C GLN A 44 6.07 8.75 29.64
N SER A 45 5.27 9.62 29.00
CA SER A 45 5.26 11.07 29.26
C SER A 45 3.92 11.59 29.78
N GLY A 46 2.85 10.78 29.78
CA GLY A 46 1.51 11.18 30.24
C GLY A 46 0.78 12.21 29.38
N ILE A 47 1.42 12.70 28.31
CA ILE A 47 0.89 13.73 27.40
C ILE A 47 0.32 13.04 26.16
N PHE A 48 -0.94 13.34 25.85
CA PHE A 48 -1.66 12.80 24.69
C PHE A 48 -1.90 13.92 23.66
N GLU A 49 -0.85 14.31 22.95
CA GLU A 49 -0.98 15.24 21.82
C GLU A 49 -1.10 14.43 20.53
N VAL A 50 -2.35 14.16 20.14
CA VAL A 50 -2.68 13.60 18.82
C VAL A 50 -3.17 14.74 17.95
N LEU A 51 -2.29 15.27 17.10
CA LEU A 51 -2.68 16.25 16.09
C LEU A 51 -3.27 15.51 14.88
N TRP A 52 -4.48 15.87 14.47
CA TRP A 52 -5.12 15.29 13.27
C TRP A 52 -4.25 15.46 12.00
N SER A 53 -3.41 16.50 11.96
CA SER A 53 -2.45 16.73 10.87
C SER A 53 -1.41 15.60 10.76
N ASP A 54 -0.94 15.04 11.88
CA ASP A 54 0.05 13.95 11.87
C ASP A 54 -0.55 12.64 11.35
N ILE A 55 -1.83 12.41 11.61
CA ILE A 55 -2.56 11.23 11.08
C ILE A 55 -2.72 11.35 9.56
N VAL A 56 -3.09 12.54 9.07
CA VAL A 56 -3.20 12.81 7.63
C VAL A 56 -1.84 12.67 6.95
N TYR A 57 -0.78 13.19 7.56
CA TYR A 57 0.58 13.06 7.04
C TYR A 57 1.05 11.60 7.01
N ALA A 58 0.78 10.83 8.06
CA ALA A 58 1.10 9.40 8.10
C ALA A 58 0.31 8.59 7.05
N ALA A 59 -0.96 8.93 6.83
CA ALA A 59 -1.76 8.32 5.77
C ALA A 59 -1.22 8.66 4.38
N GLN A 60 -0.77 9.90 4.14
CA GLN A 60 -0.13 10.29 2.88
C GLN A 60 1.19 9.54 2.65
N LEU A 61 2.03 9.43 3.67
CA LEU A 61 3.27 8.64 3.64
C LEU A 61 2.99 7.15 3.37
N GLY A 62 2.01 6.57 4.05
CA GLY A 62 1.56 5.20 3.84
C GLY A 62 1.02 4.98 2.43
N GLY A 63 0.27 5.94 1.89
CA GLY A 63 -0.23 5.92 0.52
C GLY A 63 0.89 5.99 -0.51
N LEU A 64 1.83 6.93 -0.38
CA LEU A 64 3.00 7.02 -1.26
C LEU A 64 3.82 5.72 -1.23
N GLY A 65 4.07 5.17 -0.03
CA GLY A 65 4.78 3.90 0.13
C GLY A 65 4.04 2.71 -0.49
N GLY A 66 2.72 2.61 -0.28
CA GLY A 66 1.86 1.59 -0.90
C GLY A 66 1.81 1.67 -2.41
N GLY A 67 1.81 2.89 -2.95
CA GLY A 67 1.89 3.14 -4.39
C GLY A 67 3.20 2.65 -5.00
N ILE A 68 4.34 2.99 -4.39
CA ILE A 68 5.67 2.56 -4.87
C ILE A 68 5.78 1.03 -4.83
N LEU A 69 5.39 0.40 -3.71
CA LEU A 69 5.46 -1.06 -3.56
C LEU A 69 4.54 -1.78 -4.54
N GLY A 70 3.30 -1.32 -4.67
CA GLY A 70 2.36 -1.91 -5.61
C GLY A 70 2.79 -1.72 -7.06
N PHE A 71 3.36 -0.57 -7.42
CA PHE A 71 3.88 -0.30 -8.77
C PHE A 71 5.09 -1.20 -9.08
N CYS A 72 5.98 -1.38 -8.11
CA CYS A 72 7.11 -2.32 -8.20
C CYS A 72 6.61 -3.76 -8.39
N TRP A 73 5.54 -4.16 -7.70
CA TRP A 73 4.93 -5.48 -7.85
C TRP A 73 4.34 -5.71 -9.24
N VAL A 74 3.65 -4.73 -9.81
CA VAL A 74 3.13 -4.80 -11.19
C VAL A 74 4.25 -4.86 -12.21
N LEU A 75 5.31 -4.06 -12.02
CA LEU A 75 6.52 -4.13 -12.83
C LEU A 75 7.15 -5.52 -12.79
N LEU A 76 7.34 -6.10 -11.60
CA LEU A 76 7.84 -7.47 -11.44
C LEU A 76 6.93 -8.49 -12.12
N TYR A 77 5.61 -8.33 -12.04
CA TYR A 77 4.66 -9.24 -12.69
C TYR A 77 4.74 -9.16 -14.22
N LEU A 78 4.87 -7.95 -14.78
CA LEU A 78 5.05 -7.72 -16.22
C LEU A 78 6.41 -8.24 -16.71
N PHE A 79 7.49 -8.00 -15.96
CA PHE A 79 8.82 -8.51 -16.29
C PHE A 79 8.92 -10.03 -16.15
N ARG A 80 8.30 -10.62 -15.12
CA ARG A 80 8.19 -12.07 -14.95
C ARG A 80 7.32 -12.72 -16.03
N ALA A 81 6.36 -12.00 -16.60
CA ALA A 81 5.63 -12.48 -17.78
C ALA A 81 6.44 -12.43 -19.09
N LYS A 82 7.56 -11.69 -19.13
CA LYS A 82 8.47 -11.60 -20.28
C LYS A 82 9.78 -12.38 -20.13
N GLY A 83 10.21 -12.69 -18.91
CA GLY A 83 11.42 -13.47 -18.62
C GLY A 83 11.07 -14.90 -18.21
N PHE A 84 11.59 -15.87 -18.96
CA PHE A 84 11.28 -17.31 -18.97
C PHE A 84 10.09 -17.72 -19.84
N SER A 85 10.26 -17.54 -21.15
CA SER A 85 10.12 -18.67 -22.08
C SER A 85 11.52 -19.09 -22.54
#